data_AF-A0A529W198-F1
#
_entry.id   AF-A0A529W198-F1
#
_cell.length_a   1.000
_cell.length_b   1.000
_cell.length_c   1.000
_cell.angle_alpha   90.00
_cell.angle_beta   90.00
_cell.angle_gamma   90.00
#
_symmetry.space_group_name_H-M   'P 1'
#
loop_
_entity.id
_entity.type
_entity.pdbx_description
1 polymer ?
#
loop_
_entity_poly.entity_id
_entity_poly.type
_entity_poly.pdbx_seq_one_letter_code
_entity_poly.pdbx_strand_id
1 'polypeptide(L)' 'MSEVKPAGKRLLLVAACALVDTDRRVLLAQRPEGKQLAGLWEFPGGKVEPGETPEECLVRELHEELGIETEVPCLA' A
#
# COMPACT_ATOMS: atom_id res chain seq x y z
N MET A 1 24.30 -35.21 1.62
CA MET A 1 24.57 -33.75 1.51
C MET A 1 23.27 -33.04 1.82
N SER A 2 23.10 -32.57 3.05
CA SER A 2 21.90 -31.85 3.47
C SER A 2 22.01 -30.40 2.99
N GLU A 3 21.17 -30.05 2.03
CA GLU A 3 21.04 -28.70 1.49
C GLU A 3 20.42 -27.79 2.56
N VAL A 4 21.19 -26.81 3.03
CA VAL A 4 20.69 -25.79 3.98
C VAL A 4 19.86 -24.79 3.18
N LYS A 5 18.52 -24.87 3.29
CA LYS A 5 17.61 -23.84 2.77
C LYS A 5 17.91 -22.52 3.49
N PRO A 6 18.15 -21.40 2.78
CA PRO A 6 18.33 -20.12 3.44
C PRO A 6 17.01 -19.74 4.10
N ALA A 7 16.99 -19.66 5.43
CA ALA A 7 15.90 -19.05 6.19
C ALA A 7 15.99 -17.51 6.05
N GLY A 8 15.90 -17.01 4.82
CA GLY A 8 15.77 -15.59 4.56
C GLY A 8 14.40 -15.11 5.03
N LYS A 9 14.35 -13.98 5.76
CA LYS A 9 13.07 -13.33 6.09
C LYS A 9 12.31 -13.09 4.79
N ARG A 10 11.01 -13.43 4.76
CA ARG A 10 10.14 -13.12 3.64
C ARG A 10 10.10 -11.60 3.47
N LEU A 11 10.62 -11.11 2.34
CA LEU A 11 10.48 -9.71 1.96
C LEU A 11 9.07 -9.51 1.39
N LEU A 12 8.35 -8.53 1.92
CA LEU A 12 7.05 -8.11 1.41
C LEU A 12 7.19 -6.67 0.92
N LEU A 13 6.96 -6.45 -0.37
CA LEU A 13 6.95 -5.12 -0.95
C LEU A 13 5.56 -4.51 -0.76
N VAL A 14 5.53 -3.29 -0.24
CA VAL A 14 4.31 -2.52 0.03
C VAL A 14 4.54 -1.11 -0.50
N ALA A 15 3.58 -0.59 -1.24
CA ALA A 15 3.53 0.80 -1.66
C ALA A 15 2.41 1.50 -0.89
N ALA A 16 2.67 2.70 -0.37
CA ALA A 16 1.69 3.52 0.32
C ALA A 16 1.83 4.97 -0.12
N CYS A 17 0.73 5.71 -0.15
CA CYS A 17 0.72 7.10 -0.61
C CYS A 17 0.14 8.05 0.44
N ALA A 18 0.58 9.30 0.39
CA ALA A 18 -0.05 10.39 1.13
C ALA A 18 -0.90 11.20 0.16
N LEU A 19 -2.22 11.04 0.25
CA LEU A 19 -3.15 11.91 -0.47
C LEU A 19 -3.29 13.23 0.28
N VAL A 20 -2.96 14.32 -0.39
CA VAL A 20 -2.96 15.67 0.19
C VAL A 20 -4.04 16.51 -0.50
N ASP A 21 -4.96 17.07 0.29
CA ASP A 21 -5.99 17.97 -0.22
C ASP A 21 -5.50 19.43 -0.33
N THR A 22 -6.37 20.31 -0.83
CA THR A 22 -6.08 21.75 -0.98
C THR A 22 -5.78 22.46 0.34
N ASP A 23 -6.24 21.91 1.47
CA ASP A 23 -6.02 22.45 2.81
C ASP A 23 -4.72 21.91 3.45
N ARG A 24 -3.94 21.10 2.71
CA ARG A 24 -2.75 20.37 3.18
C ARG A 24 -3.04 19.35 4.26
N ARG A 25 -4.27 18.81 4.30
CA ARG A 25 -4.59 17.64 5.13
C ARG A 25 -4.19 16.37 4.42
N VAL A 26 -3.85 15.35 5.20
CA VAL A 26 -3.45 14.03 4.72
C VAL A 26 -4.58 13.04 5.02
N LEU A 27 -4.99 12.27 4.01
CA LEU A 27 -5.94 11.19 4.23
C LEU A 27 -5.25 10.00 4.90
N LEU A 28 -5.85 9.54 6.00
CA LEU A 28 -5.50 8.28 6.66
C LEU A 28 -6.78 7.46 6.81
N ALA A 29 -6.66 6.13 6.72
CA ALA A 29 -7.73 5.20 7.01
C ALA A 29 -7.56 4.64 8.43
N GLN A 30 -8.66 4.51 9.18
CA GLN A 30 -8.63 3.82 10.47
C GLN A 30 -8.99 2.35 10.25
N ARG A 31 -8.15 1.44 10.77
CA ARG A 31 -8.38 0.00 10.62
C ARG A 31 -9.63 -0.43 11.40
N PRO A 32 -10.57 -1.15 10.76
CA PRO A 32 -11.79 -1.60 11.42
C PRO A 32 -11.49 -2.57 12.55
N GLU A 33 -12.42 -2.67 13.50
CA GLU A 33 -12.34 -3.62 14.61
C GLU A 33 -12.23 -5.06 14.11
N GLY A 34 -11.46 -5.88 14.83
CA GLY A 34 -11.26 -7.30 14.49
C GLY A 34 -10.16 -7.60 13.46
N LYS A 35 -9.52 -6.58 12.87
CA LYS A 35 -8.28 -6.78 12.08
C LYS A 35 -7.03 -6.67 12.98
N GLN A 36 -5.93 -7.25 12.52
CA GLN A 36 -4.62 -6.96 13.13
C GLN A 36 -4.39 -5.45 13.14
N LEU A 37 -3.92 -4.90 14.27
CA LEU A 37 -3.69 -3.47 14.48
C LEU A 37 -4.98 -2.61 14.40
N ALA A 38 -6.12 -3.16 14.79
CA ALA A 38 -7.39 -2.43 14.84
C ALA A 38 -7.28 -1.10 15.61
N GLY A 39 -7.96 -0.07 15.10
CA GLY A 39 -7.98 1.27 15.70
C GLY A 39 -6.77 2.14 15.38
N LEU A 40 -5.69 1.59 14.80
CA LEU A 40 -4.59 2.39 14.29
C LEU A 40 -4.92 3.02 12.93
N TRP A 41 -4.25 4.13 12.65
CA TRP A 41 -4.33 4.86 11.39
C TRP A 41 -3.26 4.38 10.42
N GLU A 42 -3.61 4.28 9.14
CA GLU A 42 -2.71 3.87 8.06
C GLU A 42 -2.88 4.74 6.81
N PHE A 43 -1.83 4.75 5.98
CA PHE A 43 -1.89 5.33 4.66
C PHE A 43 -2.58 4.37 3.69
N PRO A 44 -3.34 4.90 2.69
CA PRO A 44 -3.84 4.08 1.59
C PRO A 44 -2.69 3.42 0.81
N GLY A 45 -2.94 2.20 0.35
CA GLY A 45 -1.99 1.43 -0.43
C GLY A 45 -1.94 -0.03 0.00
N GLY A 46 -1.06 -0.79 -0.64
CA GLY A 46 -1.11 -2.24 -0.50
C GLY A 46 0.15 -2.94 -0.99
N LYS A 47 0.00 -4.24 -1.19
CA LYS A 47 1.11 -5.11 -1.57
C LYS A 47 1.35 -4.96 -3.06
N VAL A 48 2.61 -4.82 -3.44
CA VAL A 48 3.00 -4.84 -4.84
C VAL A 48 2.81 -6.26 -5.39
N GLU A 49 2.04 -6.40 -6.46
CA GLU A 49 1.82 -7.69 -7.11
C GLU A 49 2.98 -8.08 -8.05
N PRO A 50 3.18 -9.37 -8.36
CA PRO A 50 4.23 -9.80 -9.28
C PRO A 50 4.07 -9.16 -10.66
N GLY A 51 5.12 -8.45 -11.10
CA GLY A 51 5.14 -7.78 -12.40
C GLY A 51 4.64 -6.33 -12.38
N GLU A 52 4.22 -5.85 -11.22
CA GLU A 52 3.74 -4.48 -11.00
C GLU A 52 4.89 -3.58 -10.50
N THR A 53 4.94 -2.33 -10.99
CA THR A 53 5.75 -1.26 -10.39
C THR A 53 5.06 -0.72 -9.12
N PRO A 54 5.80 -0.11 -8.16
CA PRO A 54 5.17 0.53 -7.00
C PRO A 54 4.10 1.57 -7.38
N GLU A 55 4.30 2.28 -8.49
CA GLU A 55 3.39 3.28 -9.03
C GLU A 55 2.09 2.65 -9.55
N GLU A 56 2.19 1.57 -10.34
CA GLU A 56 1.03 0.81 -10.81
C GLU A 56 0.24 0.22 -9.63
N CYS A 57 0.93 -0.27 -8.60
CA CYS A 57 0.33 -0.73 -7.35
C CYS A 57 -0.51 0.36 -6.68
N LEU A 58 0.01 1.58 -6.59
CA LEU A 58 -0.74 2.68 -6.01
C LEU A 58 -1.97 3.07 -6.83
N VAL A 59 -1.86 3.09 -8.16
CA VAL A 59 -3.02 3.38 -9.04
C VAL A 59 -4.14 2.36 -8.80
N ARG A 60 -3.81 1.06 -8.77
CA ARG A 60 -4.78 -0.02 -8.51
C ARG A 60 -5.40 0.07 -7.12
N GLU A 61 -4.58 0.19 -6.08
CA GLU A 61 -5.05 0.23 -4.69
C GLU A 61 -5.93 1.46 -4.42
N LEU A 62 -5.61 2.62 -4.98
CA LEU A 62 -6.42 3.83 -4.83
C LEU A 62 -7.81 3.69 -5.46
N HIS A 63 -7.91 3.00 -6.60
CA HIS A 63 -9.20 2.67 -7.20
C HIS A 63 -9.98 1.65 -6.34
N GLU A 64 -9.32 0.57 -5.89
CA GLU A 64 -9.98 -0.52 -5.14
C GLU A 64 -10.45 -0.09 -3.73
N GLU A 65 -9.64 0.66 -3.00
CA GLU A 65 -9.93 1.04 -1.60
C GLU A 65 -10.81 2.29 -1.49
N LEU A 66 -10.60 3.26 -2.38
CA LEU A 66 -11.16 4.61 -2.26
C LEU A 66 -12.00 5.05 -3.48
N GLY A 67 -11.99 4.28 -4.57
CA GLY A 67 -12.66 4.67 -5.82
C GLY A 67 -12.03 5.88 -6.51
N ILE A 68 -10.75 6.15 -6.24
CA ILE A 68 -10.02 7.27 -6.83
C ILE A 68 -9.36 6.82 -8.13
N GLU A 69 -9.74 7.45 -9.24
CA GLU A 69 -9.09 7.28 -10.54
C GLU A 69 -7.89 8.23 -10.65
N THR A 70 -6.71 7.68 -10.94
CA THR A 70 -5.46 8.43 -11.11
C THR A 70 -4.52 7.72 -12.09
N GLU A 71 -3.41 8.35 -12.45
CA GLU A 71 -2.43 7.81 -13.38
C GLU A 71 -1.02 7.94 -12.80
N VAL A 72 -0.08 7.10 -13.26
CA VAL A 72 1.34 7.15 -12.82
C VAL A 72 1.94 8.55 -12.92
N PRO A 73 1.73 9.35 -14.00
CA PRO A 73 2.26 10.71 -14.08
C PRO A 73 1.68 11.70 -13.05
N CYS A 74 0.57 11.35 -12.39
CA CYS A 74 -0.03 12.14 -11.32
C CYS A 74 0.57 11.84 -9.94
N LEU A 75 1.38 10.77 -9.83
CA LEU A 75 2.16 10.47 -8.65
C LEU A 75 3.43 11.35 -8.64
N ALA A 76 3.75 11.92 -7.49
CA ALA A 76 4.81 12.91 -7.31
C ALA A 76 6.22 12.31 -7.26
#